data_AF-D0UFE1-F1
#
_entry.id   AF-D0UFE1-F1
#
_cell.length_a   1.000
_cell.length_b   1.000
_cell.length_c   1.000
_cell.angle_alpha   90.00
_cell.angle_beta   90.00
_cell.angle_gamma   90.00
#
_symmetry.space_group_name_H-M   'P 1'
#
loop_
_entity.id
_entity.type
_entity.pdbx_description
1 polymer ?
#
loop_
_entity_poly.entity_id
_entity_poly.type
_entity_poly.pdbx_seq_one_letter_code
_entity_poly.pdbx_strand_id
1 'polypeptide(L)'
;GEPVDEEGSGRRDRNALHPPAGSDLCRAVDGSADPDHRHQGARLIVGCDPKADSTRLILNAKAQDTVLHLAAQEGSVEDLELQDVLKIGYKDIKCVESGGPEPGVGCAGRGVITSINFLEENGAYDNVDYVSYDVLGDVVCGGFAMPIRENKAQEIYIVMSGEMMALYAANTI
;
A
#
# COMPACT_ATOMS: atom_id res chain seq x y z
N GLY A 1 52.83 11.85 -26.22
CA GLY A 1 51.61 11.88 -27.03
C GLY A 1 51.02 10.50 -26.98
N GLU A 2 49.95 10.34 -26.21
CA GLU A 2 48.97 9.26 -26.25
C GLU A 2 47.62 9.89 -25.86
N PRO A 3 46.48 9.36 -26.36
CA PRO A 3 45.28 10.14 -26.63
C PRO A 3 44.37 10.30 -25.41
N VAL A 4 43.54 11.33 -25.50
CA VAL A 4 42.53 11.73 -24.53
C VAL A 4 41.20 11.18 -25.03
N ASP A 5 40.55 10.32 -24.25
CA ASP A 5 39.14 9.97 -24.46
C ASP A 5 38.33 10.64 -23.34
N GLU A 6 37.50 11.60 -23.75
CA GLU A 6 36.48 12.24 -22.94
C GLU A 6 35.25 11.33 -22.81
N GLU A 7 34.90 10.92 -21.59
CA GLU A 7 33.54 10.52 -21.24
C GLU A 7 33.11 11.20 -19.94
N GLY A 8 32.23 12.18 -20.05
CA GLY A 8 31.51 12.76 -18.92
C GLY A 8 30.39 11.83 -18.47
N SER A 9 30.27 11.58 -17.16
CA SER A 9 29.07 10.96 -16.59
C SER A 9 29.08 10.98 -15.06
N GLY A 10 28.04 11.58 -14.47
CA GLY A 10 27.42 11.09 -13.24
C GLY A 10 28.14 11.35 -11.93
N ARG A 11 27.82 12.47 -11.27
CA ARG A 11 27.92 12.58 -9.80
C ARG A 11 27.15 11.40 -9.19
N ARG A 12 27.89 10.48 -8.56
CA ARG A 12 27.33 9.40 -7.74
C ARG A 12 26.78 10.01 -6.45
N ASP A 13 25.47 10.20 -6.40
CA ASP A 13 24.76 10.48 -5.14
C ASP A 13 24.84 9.25 -4.24
N ARG A 14 25.79 9.31 -3.32
CA ARG A 14 25.92 8.43 -2.17
C ARG A 14 24.92 8.88 -1.11
N ASN A 15 23.69 8.36 -1.14
CA ASN A 15 22.82 8.20 0.04
C ASN A 15 21.43 7.67 -0.36
N ALA A 16 21.27 6.36 -0.30
CA ALA A 16 20.02 5.64 -0.05
C ALA A 16 20.30 4.15 -0.28
N LEU A 17 20.85 3.46 0.72
CA LEU A 17 20.73 2.01 0.79
C LEU A 17 19.27 1.73 1.16
N HIS A 18 18.38 1.70 0.18
CA HIS A 18 17.06 1.11 0.34
C HIS A 18 17.25 -0.42 0.25
N PRO A 19 16.68 -1.21 1.19
CA PRO A 19 16.61 -2.65 1.01
C PRO A 19 15.80 -2.95 -0.27
N PRO A 20 16.03 -4.11 -0.91
CA PRO A 20 15.28 -4.47 -2.12
C PRO A 20 13.79 -4.58 -1.77
N ALA A 21 12.98 -3.68 -2.34
CA ALA A 21 11.53 -3.72 -2.30
C ALA A 21 11.04 -5.07 -2.86
N GLY A 22 10.83 -6.05 -1.98
CA GLY A 22 10.50 -7.42 -2.37
C GLY A 22 10.32 -8.41 -1.22
N SER A 23 10.86 -8.14 -0.03
CA SER A 23 10.76 -9.06 1.12
C SER A 23 9.96 -8.53 2.32
N ASP A 24 9.59 -7.24 2.34
CA ASP A 24 9.23 -6.53 3.58
C ASP A 24 7.79 -5.97 3.51
N LEU A 25 6.82 -6.84 3.21
CA LEU A 25 5.39 -6.51 3.18
C LEU A 25 4.75 -6.88 4.53
N CYS A 26 4.09 -5.91 5.17
CA CYS A 26 3.25 -6.14 6.32
C CYS A 26 1.80 -6.24 5.87
N ARG A 27 1.17 -7.39 6.06
CA ARG A 27 -0.27 -7.55 5.82
C ARG A 27 -1.00 -7.42 7.15
N ALA A 28 -1.70 -6.31 7.32
CA ALA A 28 -2.63 -6.14 8.42
C ALA A 28 -4.03 -6.56 7.96
N VAL A 29 -4.73 -7.29 8.80
CA VAL A 29 -5.95 -7.99 8.46
C VAL A 29 -7.02 -7.65 9.48
N ASP A 30 -8.19 -7.28 8.98
CA ASP A 30 -9.41 -7.19 9.77
C ASP A 30 -10.38 -8.28 9.33
N GLY A 31 -10.83 -9.10 10.28
CA GLY A 31 -11.75 -10.18 10.02
C GLY A 31 -11.80 -11.15 11.20
N SER A 32 -13.01 -11.52 11.62
CA SER A 32 -13.20 -12.67 12.50
C SER A 32 -12.79 -13.93 11.73
N ALA A 33 -11.53 -14.34 11.86
CA ALA A 33 -11.03 -15.56 11.26
C ALA A 33 -11.74 -16.77 11.88
N ASP A 34 -12.94 -17.10 11.39
CA ASP A 34 -13.47 -18.45 11.52
C ASP A 34 -12.66 -19.32 10.54
N PRO A 35 -11.79 -20.22 11.03
CA PRO A 35 -10.94 -21.04 10.18
C PRO A 35 -11.74 -21.97 9.25
N ASP A 36 -13.04 -22.17 9.47
CA ASP A 36 -13.93 -22.99 8.63
C ASP A 36 -14.57 -22.23 7.45
N HIS A 37 -14.59 -20.89 7.43
CA HIS A 37 -15.29 -20.08 6.41
C HIS A 37 -14.41 -19.57 5.24
N ARG A 38 -13.24 -20.20 5.02
CA ARG A 38 -12.12 -19.68 4.20
C ARG A 38 -12.38 -19.33 2.73
N HIS A 39 -13.57 -19.52 2.17
CA HIS A 39 -13.78 -19.42 0.71
C HIS A 39 -15.03 -18.68 0.19
N GLN A 40 -15.88 -18.09 1.04
CA GLN A 40 -17.14 -17.48 0.57
C GLN A 40 -17.44 -16.05 1.04
N GLY A 41 -16.62 -15.47 1.90
CA GLY A 41 -16.83 -14.09 2.38
C GLY A 41 -16.40 -13.02 1.37
N ALA A 42 -17.10 -11.89 1.38
CA ALA A 42 -16.76 -10.67 0.66
C ALA A 42 -15.42 -10.11 1.17
N ARG A 43 -14.53 -9.73 0.24
CA ARG A 43 -13.15 -9.33 0.54
C ARG A 43 -12.86 -7.95 0.00
N LEU A 44 -12.11 -7.17 0.77
CA LEU A 44 -11.54 -5.89 0.36
C LEU A 44 -10.03 -5.92 0.54
N ILE A 45 -9.30 -5.45 -0.47
CA ILE A 45 -7.86 -5.19 -0.39
C ILE A 45 -7.65 -3.68 -0.50
N VAL A 46 -6.98 -3.12 0.50
CA VAL A 46 -6.55 -1.73 0.54
C VAL A 46 -5.03 -1.71 0.44
N GLY A 47 -4.52 -1.32 -0.73
CA GLY A 47 -3.10 -1.12 -0.93
C GLY A 47 -2.64 0.16 -0.26
N CYS A 48 -1.76 0.02 0.73
CA CYS A 48 -1.19 1.12 1.50
C CYS A 48 0.30 1.35 1.16
N ASP A 49 0.84 0.64 0.17
CA ASP A 49 2.17 0.89 -0.38
C ASP A 49 2.11 2.04 -1.42
N PRO A 50 2.92 3.11 -1.29
CA PRO A 50 2.98 4.19 -2.28
C PRO A 50 3.33 3.70 -3.70
N LYS A 51 3.88 2.50 -3.86
CA LYS A 51 4.15 1.86 -5.16
C LYS A 51 2.89 1.50 -5.93
N ALA A 52 1.76 1.33 -5.25
CA ALA A 52 0.42 1.13 -5.82
C ALA A 52 0.28 -0.07 -6.78
N ASP A 53 0.92 -1.21 -6.47
CA ASP A 53 0.81 -2.46 -7.24
C ASP A 53 0.24 -3.66 -6.46
N SER A 54 -0.30 -3.42 -5.26
CA SER A 54 -0.91 -4.39 -4.35
C SER A 54 -2.08 -5.16 -4.99
N THR A 55 -2.92 -4.48 -5.77
CA THR A 55 -4.14 -5.07 -6.37
C THR A 55 -3.95 -5.53 -7.82
N ARG A 56 -2.75 -5.31 -8.39
CA ARG A 56 -2.44 -5.56 -9.80
C ARG A 56 -2.81 -6.95 -10.27
N LEU A 57 -2.49 -7.97 -9.48
CA LEU A 57 -2.74 -9.37 -9.83
C LEU A 57 -4.22 -9.76 -9.72
N ILE A 58 -4.96 -9.10 -8.83
CA ILE A 58 -6.39 -9.37 -8.62
C ILE A 58 -7.22 -8.75 -9.75
N LEU A 59 -6.82 -7.58 -10.23
CA LEU A 59 -7.49 -6.86 -11.31
C LEU A 59 -7.06 -7.29 -12.72
N ASN A 60 -5.98 -8.08 -12.84
CA ASN A 60 -5.35 -8.42 -14.13
C ASN A 60 -5.05 -7.17 -14.99
N ALA A 61 -4.64 -6.09 -14.32
CA ALA A 61 -4.33 -4.79 -14.93
C ALA A 61 -2.85 -4.45 -14.73
N LYS A 62 -2.36 -3.37 -15.36
CA LYS A 62 -0.98 -2.88 -15.11
C LYS A 62 -0.89 -2.14 -13.77
N ALA A 63 -1.87 -1.29 -13.50
CA ALA A 63 -2.07 -0.54 -12.27
C ALA A 63 -3.52 -0.03 -12.28
N GLN A 64 -4.08 0.24 -11.10
CA GLN A 64 -5.30 1.02 -10.97
C GLN A 64 -4.96 2.44 -10.53
N ASP A 65 -5.81 3.40 -10.89
CA ASP A 65 -5.70 4.75 -10.37
C ASP A 65 -5.90 4.75 -8.85
N THR A 66 -5.14 5.57 -8.15
CA THR A 66 -5.12 5.60 -6.69
C THR A 66 -6.07 6.66 -6.15
N VAL A 67 -6.50 6.50 -4.89
CA VAL A 67 -7.36 7.49 -4.20
C VAL A 67 -6.72 8.89 -4.27
N LEU A 68 -5.44 9.00 -3.92
CA LEU A 68 -4.74 10.29 -3.97
C LEU A 68 -4.58 10.83 -5.39
N HIS A 69 -4.38 9.96 -6.39
CA HIS A 69 -4.25 10.40 -7.77
C HIS A 69 -5.56 10.99 -8.30
N LEU A 70 -6.66 10.29 -8.07
CA LEU A 70 -7.99 10.72 -8.49
C LEU A 70 -8.42 11.98 -7.72
N ALA A 71 -8.12 12.06 -6.42
CA ALA A 71 -8.40 13.26 -5.62
C ALA A 71 -7.66 14.49 -6.14
N ALA A 72 -6.42 14.30 -6.63
CA ALA A 72 -5.66 15.39 -7.23
C ALA A 72 -6.23 15.84 -8.59
N GLN A 73 -6.91 14.96 -9.32
CA GLN A 73 -7.58 15.29 -10.58
C GLN A 73 -8.92 16.01 -10.36
N GLU A 74 -9.72 15.54 -9.40
CA GLU A 74 -11.02 16.14 -9.06
C GLU A 74 -10.88 17.41 -8.20
N GLY A 75 -9.76 17.57 -7.51
CA GLY A 75 -9.39 18.76 -6.72
C GLY A 75 -9.39 18.52 -5.22
N SER A 76 -10.22 17.62 -4.72
CA SER A 76 -10.22 17.16 -3.33
C SER A 76 -10.67 15.71 -3.20
N VAL A 77 -10.46 15.12 -2.01
CA VAL A 77 -10.95 13.77 -1.67
C VAL A 77 -12.46 13.77 -1.39
N GLU A 78 -13.02 14.93 -1.03
CA GLU A 78 -14.44 15.10 -0.71
C GLU A 78 -15.31 15.10 -1.98
N ASP A 79 -14.70 15.37 -3.14
CA ASP A 79 -15.35 15.36 -4.45
C ASP A 79 -15.33 13.98 -5.13
N LEU A 80 -14.63 12.99 -4.55
CA LEU A 80 -14.56 11.63 -5.08
C LEU A 80 -15.76 10.79 -4.68
N GLU A 81 -16.19 9.90 -5.58
CA GLU A 81 -17.15 8.86 -5.26
C GLU A 81 -16.45 7.51 -5.09
N LEU A 82 -17.01 6.63 -4.24
CA LEU A 82 -16.43 5.31 -3.95
C LEU A 82 -16.23 4.47 -5.24
N GLN A 83 -17.13 4.61 -6.21
CA GLN A 83 -17.09 3.88 -7.48
C GLN A 83 -15.90 4.27 -8.38
N ASP A 84 -15.31 5.45 -8.17
CA ASP A 84 -14.16 5.91 -8.93
C ASP A 84 -12.90 5.14 -8.54
N VAL A 85 -12.75 4.89 -7.23
CA VAL A 85 -11.55 4.26 -6.65
C VAL A 85 -11.69 2.75 -6.45
N LEU A 86 -12.90 2.25 -6.22
CA LEU A 86 -13.14 0.84 -5.90
C LEU A 86 -13.34 0.03 -7.17
N LYS A 87 -12.45 -0.92 -7.40
CA LYS A 87 -12.54 -1.87 -8.52
C LYS A 87 -12.82 -3.27 -8.01
N ILE A 88 -13.56 -4.04 -8.79
CA ILE A 88 -13.87 -5.44 -8.48
C ILE A 88 -13.04 -6.32 -9.41
N GLY A 89 -12.23 -7.21 -8.82
CA GLY A 89 -11.34 -8.10 -9.54
C GLY A 89 -11.76 -9.57 -9.46
N TYR A 90 -10.76 -10.45 -9.50
CA TYR A 90 -10.95 -11.89 -9.43
C TYR A 90 -11.77 -12.31 -8.21
N LYS A 91 -12.78 -13.17 -8.40
CA LYS A 91 -13.69 -13.67 -7.36
C LYS A 91 -14.36 -12.56 -6.55
N ASP A 92 -14.75 -11.49 -7.23
CA ASP A 92 -15.47 -10.35 -6.63
C ASP A 92 -14.70 -9.67 -5.49
N ILE A 93 -13.37 -9.80 -5.48
CA ILE A 93 -12.52 -9.12 -4.51
C ILE A 93 -12.54 -7.63 -4.85
N LYS A 94 -12.96 -6.82 -3.88
CA LYS A 94 -12.91 -5.35 -3.95
C LYS A 94 -11.47 -4.90 -3.76
N CYS A 95 -11.02 -3.94 -4.54
CA CYS A 95 -9.64 -3.47 -4.59
C CYS A 95 -9.60 -1.94 -4.60
N VAL A 96 -8.73 -1.37 -3.77
CA VAL A 96 -8.44 0.07 -3.71
C VAL A 96 -6.92 0.24 -3.51
N GLU A 97 -6.31 1.23 -4.15
CA GLU A 97 -4.94 1.66 -3.87
C GLU A 97 -4.98 3.07 -3.26
N SER A 98 -4.36 3.27 -2.10
CA SER A 98 -4.19 4.60 -1.49
C SER A 98 -3.35 5.50 -2.40
N GLY A 99 -2.26 4.94 -2.92
CA GLY A 99 -1.19 5.69 -3.55
C GLY A 99 -0.39 6.52 -2.55
N GLY A 100 0.56 7.27 -3.09
CA GLY A 100 1.40 8.20 -2.34
C GLY A 100 1.60 9.52 -3.10
N PRO A 101 2.11 10.56 -2.42
CA PRO A 101 2.47 11.80 -3.07
C PRO A 101 3.63 11.59 -4.05
N GLU A 102 3.85 12.56 -4.94
CA GLU A 102 5.03 12.55 -5.80
C GLU A 102 6.32 12.39 -4.97
N PRO A 103 7.29 11.60 -5.45
CA PRO A 103 8.56 11.40 -4.76
C PRO A 103 9.22 12.73 -4.37
N GLY A 104 9.47 12.92 -3.07
CA GLY A 104 10.10 14.12 -2.54
C GLY A 104 9.16 15.29 -2.19
N VAL A 105 7.85 15.17 -2.44
CA VAL A 105 6.88 16.28 -2.24
C VAL A 105 6.02 16.11 -0.98
N GLY A 106 5.78 14.89 -0.51
CA GLY A 106 4.88 14.64 0.62
C GLY A 106 5.22 13.43 1.48
N CYS A 107 4.31 13.09 2.40
CA CYS A 107 4.41 11.92 3.26
C CYS A 107 3.45 10.82 2.80
N ALA A 108 3.98 9.68 2.36
CA ALA A 108 3.18 8.53 1.95
C ALA A 108 2.20 8.06 3.04
N GLY A 109 2.62 8.13 4.32
CA GLY A 109 1.74 7.79 5.44
C GLY A 109 0.51 8.70 5.58
N ARG A 110 0.55 9.96 5.13
CA ARG A 110 -0.66 10.80 5.10
C ARG A 110 -1.65 10.32 4.04
N GLY A 111 -1.15 9.82 2.91
CA GLY A 111 -1.99 9.24 1.86
C GLY A 111 -2.79 8.04 2.35
N VAL A 112 -2.15 7.18 3.13
CA VAL A 112 -2.79 6.02 3.75
C VAL A 112 -3.92 6.45 4.69
N ILE A 113 -3.66 7.40 5.59
CA ILE A 113 -4.68 7.93 6.51
C ILE A 113 -5.87 8.50 5.72
N THR A 114 -5.60 9.39 4.76
CA THR A 114 -6.63 10.03 3.94
C THR A 114 -7.48 9.00 3.19
N SER A 115 -6.85 7.98 2.62
CA SER A 115 -7.55 6.94 1.87
C SER A 115 -8.42 6.06 2.77
N ILE A 116 -7.92 5.67 3.95
CA ILE A 116 -8.69 4.85 4.89
C ILE A 116 -9.91 5.63 5.41
N ASN A 117 -9.74 6.91 5.76
CA ASN A 117 -10.84 7.76 6.21
C ASN A 117 -11.91 7.92 5.11
N PHE A 118 -11.49 8.21 3.87
CA PHE A 118 -12.39 8.28 2.72
C PHE A 118 -13.20 6.99 2.55
N LEU A 119 -12.55 5.83 2.62
CA LEU A 119 -13.21 4.53 2.48
C LEU A 119 -14.22 4.26 3.60
N GLU A 120 -13.92 4.72 4.82
CA GLU A 120 -14.81 4.58 5.97
C GLU A 120 -16.04 5.47 5.83
N GLU A 121 -15.85 6.74 5.50
CA GLU A 121 -16.93 7.73 5.33
C GLU A 121 -17.87 7.36 4.18
N ASN A 122 -17.36 6.69 3.14
CA ASN A 122 -18.13 6.25 1.97
C ASN A 122 -18.67 4.81 2.07
N GLY A 123 -18.54 4.13 3.22
CA GLY A 123 -19.14 2.81 3.44
C GLY A 123 -18.48 1.65 2.67
N ALA A 124 -17.20 1.77 2.31
CA ALA A 124 -16.50 0.73 1.55
C ALA A 124 -16.39 -0.62 2.30
N TYR A 125 -16.40 -0.55 3.63
CA TYR A 125 -16.29 -1.69 4.54
C TYR A 125 -17.63 -2.39 4.80
N ASP A 126 -18.75 -1.84 4.30
CA ASP A 126 -20.06 -2.44 4.48
C ASP A 126 -20.16 -3.77 3.72
N ASN A 127 -20.67 -4.80 4.42
CA ASN A 127 -20.81 -6.16 3.89
C ASN A 127 -19.47 -6.75 3.38
N VAL A 128 -18.38 -6.46 4.09
CA VAL A 128 -17.07 -7.08 3.86
C VAL A 128 -16.76 -7.96 5.07
N ASP A 129 -16.43 -9.23 4.82
CA ASP A 129 -16.07 -10.19 5.87
C ASP A 129 -14.58 -10.10 6.22
N TYR A 130 -13.77 -9.61 5.27
CA TYR A 130 -12.32 -9.55 5.41
C TYR A 130 -11.71 -8.36 4.68
N VAL A 131 -10.90 -7.61 5.40
CA VAL A 131 -10.11 -6.50 4.86
C VAL A 131 -8.63 -6.83 4.98
N SER A 132 -7.91 -6.78 3.86
CA SER A 132 -6.45 -6.86 3.84
C SER A 132 -5.88 -5.48 3.56
N TYR A 133 -5.09 -4.96 4.50
CA TYR A 133 -4.26 -3.79 4.29
C TYR A 133 -2.85 -4.25 3.89
N ASP A 134 -2.40 -3.88 2.69
CA ASP A 134 -1.06 -4.18 2.21
C ASP A 134 -0.14 -3.00 2.52
N VAL A 135 0.58 -3.06 3.64
CA VAL A 135 1.33 -1.93 4.22
C VAL A 135 2.83 -2.12 3.98
N LEU A 136 3.50 -1.04 3.59
CA LEU A 136 4.95 -1.00 3.43
C LEU A 136 5.67 -1.24 4.77
N GLY A 137 6.52 -2.27 4.86
CA GLY A 137 7.28 -2.63 6.07
C GLY A 137 8.63 -1.95 6.21
N ASP A 138 9.17 -1.33 5.15
CA ASP A 138 10.51 -0.71 5.15
C ASP A 138 10.61 0.52 6.05
N VAL A 139 9.53 1.31 6.13
CA VAL A 139 9.48 2.57 6.87
C VAL A 139 8.14 2.68 7.58
N VAL A 140 8.10 2.31 8.86
CA VAL A 140 6.90 2.46 9.68
C VAL A 140 6.86 3.85 10.29
N CYS A 141 6.34 4.83 9.54
CA CYS A 141 6.00 6.13 10.09
C CYS A 141 4.57 6.10 10.69
N GLY A 142 4.21 7.14 11.47
CA GLY A 142 2.92 7.17 12.16
C GLY A 142 1.68 6.98 11.28
N GLY A 143 1.76 7.27 9.98
CA GLY A 143 0.67 7.05 9.03
C GLY A 143 0.55 5.61 8.54
N PHE A 144 1.65 4.90 8.32
CA PHE A 144 1.61 3.46 7.96
C PHE A 144 1.17 2.60 9.15
N ALA A 145 1.39 3.08 10.38
CA ALA A 145 0.88 2.45 11.58
C ALA A 145 -0.62 2.73 11.84
N MET A 146 -1.30 3.53 11.02
CA MET A 146 -2.71 3.89 11.25
C MET A 146 -3.63 2.66 11.36
N PRO A 147 -3.55 1.64 10.47
CA PRO A 147 -4.41 0.46 10.59
C PRO A 147 -4.27 -0.25 11.95
N ILE A 148 -3.06 -0.24 12.52
CA ILE A 148 -2.76 -0.85 13.81
C ILE A 148 -3.22 0.07 14.96
N ARG A 149 -2.85 1.35 14.91
CA ARG A 149 -3.07 2.32 15.98
C ARG A 149 -4.54 2.64 16.22
N GLU A 150 -5.35 2.61 15.17
CA GLU A 150 -6.78 2.90 15.24
C GLU A 150 -7.65 1.63 15.36
N ASN A 151 -7.03 0.49 15.66
CA ASN A 151 -7.69 -0.82 15.75
C ASN A 151 -8.51 -1.17 14.48
N LYS A 152 -8.06 -0.70 13.31
CA LYS A 152 -8.67 -1.08 12.03
C LYS A 152 -8.23 -2.47 11.57
N ALA A 153 -7.13 -2.99 12.12
CA ALA A 153 -6.68 -4.36 11.90
C ALA A 153 -6.52 -5.08 13.24
N GLN A 154 -7.05 -6.30 13.31
CA GLN A 154 -7.03 -7.13 14.52
C GLN A 154 -5.92 -8.19 14.47
N GLU A 155 -5.52 -8.60 13.27
CA GLU A 155 -4.46 -9.57 13.04
C GLU A 155 -3.36 -8.95 12.17
N ILE A 156 -2.10 -9.15 12.55
CA ILE A 156 -0.94 -8.62 11.82
C ILE A 156 -0.07 -9.79 11.37
N TYR A 157 0.16 -9.89 10.07
CA TYR A 157 1.02 -10.88 9.45
C TYR A 157 2.23 -10.19 8.82
N ILE A 158 3.41 -10.47 9.35
CA ILE A 158 4.68 -9.96 8.82
C ILE A 158 5.26 -11.01 7.87
N VAL A 159 5.38 -10.67 6.60
CA VAL A 159 6.04 -11.54 5.60
C VAL A 159 7.51 -11.17 5.56
N MET A 160 8.39 -12.17 5.64
CA MET A 160 9.84 -11.94 5.67
C MET A 160 10.61 -13.08 5.01
N SER A 161 11.84 -12.78 4.59
CA SER A 161 12.83 -13.76 4.15
C SER A 161 13.84 -14.06 5.26
N GLY A 162 14.75 -15.02 5.03
CA GLY A 162 15.87 -15.30 5.93
C GLY A 162 17.01 -14.28 5.88
N GLU A 163 16.83 -13.17 5.17
CA GLU A 163 17.84 -12.11 5.03
C GLU A 163 17.89 -11.21 6.28
N MET A 164 19.07 -10.72 6.61
CA MET A 164 19.27 -9.90 7.82
C MET A 164 18.43 -8.61 7.80
N MET A 165 18.26 -7.98 6.62
CA MET A 165 17.45 -6.77 6.49
C MET A 165 15.97 -7.04 6.74
N ALA A 166 15.43 -8.16 6.24
CA ALA A 166 14.04 -8.55 6.47
C ALA A 166 13.79 -8.86 7.97
N LEU A 167 14.74 -9.53 8.63
CA LEU A 167 14.70 -9.76 10.09
C LEU A 167 14.74 -8.45 10.88
N TYR A 168 15.57 -7.50 10.46
CA TYR A 168 15.66 -6.19 11.09
C TYR A 168 14.36 -5.40 10.92
N ALA A 169 13.83 -5.31 9.70
CA ALA A 169 12.58 -4.61 9.41
C ALA A 169 11.43 -5.17 10.25
N ALA A 170 11.25 -6.50 10.26
CA ALA A 170 10.22 -7.17 11.05
C ALA A 170 10.31 -6.86 12.54
N ASN A 171 11.52 -6.72 13.09
CA ASN A 171 11.73 -6.39 14.50
C ASN A 171 11.46 -4.92 14.84
N THR A 172 11.31 -4.04 13.84
CA THR A 172 11.09 -2.60 14.02
C THR A 172 9.64 -2.14 13.78
N ILE A 173 8.76 -3.06 13.39
CA ILE A 173 7.31 -2.86 13.28
C ILE A 173 6.69 -2.90 14.67
#